data_AF-A0AAP2GSG9-F1
#
_entry.id   AF-A0AAP2GSG9-F1
#
_cell.length_a   1.000
_cell.length_b   1.000
_cell.length_c   1.000
_cell.angle_alpha   90.00
_cell.angle_beta   90.00
_cell.angle_gamma   90.00
#
_symmetry.space_group_name_H-M   'P 1'
#
loop_
_entity.id
_entity.type
_entity.pdbx_description
1 polymer ?
#
loop_
_entity_poly.entity_id
_entity_poly.type
_entity_poly.pdbx_seq_one_letter_code
_entity_poly.pdbx_strand_id
1 'polypeptide(L)'
;MEDYHTHYLGKTDDGRQFFGYETFVFPPGVPAEALMKHRKEYVVLYLFDDKGNHSETKHWFAGTVGVADQEKMIAWLQDEIEKLGNVTYTDIEVKPFQSTVDGVVFGLVSNEEHKAVELQPNSTIAFYEPWDGEYYT
;
A
#
# COMPACT_ATOMS: atom_id res chain seq x y z
N MET A 1 -4.18 16.53 -13.86
CA MET A 1 -3.67 15.15 -13.73
C MET A 1 -3.44 15.01 -12.26
N GLU A 2 -4.36 14.34 -11.58
CA GLU A 2 -4.29 14.15 -10.14
C GLU A 2 -3.47 12.89 -9.91
N ASP A 3 -2.26 13.08 -9.39
CA ASP A 3 -1.43 12.02 -8.84
C ASP A 3 -2.26 11.33 -7.74
N TYR A 4 -2.70 10.09 -7.93
CA TYR A 4 -3.70 9.49 -7.01
C TYR A 4 -3.15 8.38 -6.10
N HIS A 5 -1.86 8.01 -6.18
CA HIS A 5 -1.42 6.71 -5.64
C HIS A 5 -0.36 6.74 -4.52
N THR A 6 0.28 7.88 -4.24
CA THR A 6 1.42 7.96 -3.29
C THR A 6 1.38 9.20 -2.38
N HIS A 7 0.20 9.66 -1.97
CA HIS A 7 0.08 10.89 -1.16
C HIS A 7 0.40 10.70 0.32
N TYR A 8 0.39 9.44 0.80
CA TYR A 8 0.48 9.14 2.21
C TYR A 8 1.76 8.38 2.56
N LEU A 9 2.93 8.92 2.18
CA LEU A 9 4.22 8.44 2.63
C LEU A 9 5.09 9.55 3.21
N GLY A 10 5.94 9.19 4.16
CA GLY A 10 6.78 10.16 4.84
C GLY A 10 7.46 9.61 6.09
N LYS A 11 7.85 10.54 6.96
CA LYS A 11 8.59 10.25 8.19
C LYS A 11 7.88 10.85 9.39
N THR A 12 7.96 10.16 10.53
CA THR A 12 7.49 10.64 11.83
C THR A 12 8.63 11.36 12.57
N ASP A 13 8.29 12.21 13.54
CA ASP A 13 9.30 12.90 14.38
C ASP A 13 10.21 11.94 15.18
N ASP A 14 9.73 10.72 15.46
CA ASP A 14 10.51 9.67 16.14
C ASP A 14 11.40 8.84 15.21
N GLY A 15 11.52 9.22 13.94
CA GLY A 15 12.45 8.64 12.96
C GLY A 15 11.91 7.43 12.20
N ARG A 16 10.68 6.99 12.45
CA ARG A 16 10.02 5.95 11.66
C ARG A 16 9.60 6.50 10.30
N GLN A 17 9.39 5.58 9.36
CA GLN A 17 8.84 5.90 8.03
C GLN A 17 7.46 5.27 7.89
N PHE A 18 6.61 5.84 7.06
CA PHE A 18 5.28 5.30 6.80
C PHE A 18 4.95 5.35 5.30
N PHE A 19 4.10 4.42 4.88
CA PHE A 19 3.50 4.41 3.54
C PHE A 19 2.09 3.84 3.62
N GLY A 20 1.09 4.64 3.25
CA GLY A 20 -0.30 4.24 3.15
C GLY A 20 -0.89 4.51 1.79
N TYR A 21 -1.87 3.69 1.41
CA TYR A 21 -2.59 3.80 0.14
C TYR A 21 -3.87 2.95 0.16
N GLU A 22 -4.76 3.27 -0.76
CA GLU A 22 -5.94 2.47 -1.08
C GLU A 22 -5.57 1.42 -2.13
N THR A 23 -6.11 0.21 -1.99
CA THR A 23 -5.86 -0.88 -2.92
C THR A 23 -7.02 -1.86 -2.96
N PHE A 24 -6.95 -2.84 -3.85
CA PHE A 24 -8.00 -3.83 -4.01
C PHE A 24 -7.45 -5.22 -4.30
N VAL A 25 -8.26 -6.22 -3.99
CA VAL A 25 -8.00 -7.62 -4.30
C VAL A 25 -9.14 -8.20 -5.11
N PHE A 26 -8.79 -8.92 -6.17
CA PHE A 26 -9.71 -9.83 -6.83
C PHE A 26 -9.65 -11.21 -6.16
N PRO A 27 -10.74 -11.69 -5.53
CA PRO A 27 -10.74 -12.98 -4.86
C PRO A 27 -10.57 -14.12 -5.87
N PRO A 28 -9.79 -15.17 -5.52
CA PRO A 28 -9.60 -16.30 -6.40
C PRO A 28 -10.91 -17.09 -6.59
N GLY A 29 -11.03 -17.78 -7.72
CA GLY A 29 -12.17 -18.67 -8.02
C GLY A 29 -13.46 -17.95 -8.40
N VAL A 30 -13.46 -16.63 -8.56
CA VAL A 30 -14.59 -15.87 -9.09
C VAL A 30 -14.53 -15.83 -10.63
N PRO A 31 -15.63 -16.15 -11.35
CA PRO A 31 -15.69 -16.03 -12.80
C PRO A 31 -15.41 -14.60 -13.28
N ALA A 32 -14.78 -14.44 -14.44
CA ALA A 32 -14.37 -13.14 -14.98
C ALA A 32 -15.54 -12.14 -15.07
N GLU A 33 -16.72 -12.61 -15.45
CA GLU A 33 -17.96 -11.81 -15.57
C GLU A 33 -18.50 -11.28 -14.23
N ALA A 34 -18.12 -11.90 -13.10
CA ALA A 34 -18.51 -11.50 -11.76
C ALA A 34 -17.38 -10.79 -11.00
N LEU A 35 -16.15 -10.88 -11.50
CA LEU A 35 -14.92 -10.48 -10.79
C LEU A 35 -14.98 -9.06 -10.22
N MET A 36 -15.48 -8.10 -11.00
CA MET A 36 -15.63 -6.70 -10.58
C MET A 36 -16.56 -6.55 -9.38
N LYS A 37 -17.68 -7.27 -9.32
CA LYS A 37 -18.64 -7.20 -8.20
C LYS A 37 -18.05 -7.78 -6.91
N HIS A 38 -17.06 -8.64 -7.04
CA HIS A 38 -16.35 -9.27 -5.94
C HIS A 38 -15.01 -8.61 -5.62
N ARG A 39 -14.63 -7.53 -6.32
CA ARG A 39 -13.45 -6.72 -5.99
C ARG A 39 -13.57 -6.24 -4.55
N LYS A 40 -12.60 -6.62 -3.72
CA LYS A 40 -12.50 -6.26 -2.31
C LYS A 40 -11.63 -5.02 -2.17
N GLU A 41 -12.16 -3.96 -1.57
CA GLU A 41 -11.43 -2.72 -1.32
C GLU A 41 -10.75 -2.76 0.04
N TYR A 42 -9.51 -2.29 0.07
CA TYR A 42 -8.69 -2.19 1.26
C TYR A 42 -8.03 -0.82 1.33
N VAL A 43 -7.76 -0.40 2.55
CA VAL A 43 -6.81 0.67 2.84
C VAL A 43 -5.76 0.11 3.79
N VAL A 44 -4.50 0.45 3.53
CA VAL A 44 -3.35 -0.09 4.27
C VAL A 44 -2.41 1.04 4.66
N LEU A 45 -1.74 0.86 5.80
CA LEU A 45 -0.67 1.73 6.30
C LEU A 45 0.45 0.84 6.82
N TYR A 46 1.62 0.96 6.21
CA TYR A 46 2.84 0.30 6.63
C TYR A 46 3.70 1.25 7.46
N LEU A 47 4.31 0.73 8.51
CA LEU A 47 5.33 1.42 9.30
C LEU A 47 6.67 0.72 9.18
N PHE A 48 7.72 1.51 9.09
CA PHE A 48 9.10 1.06 8.99
C PHE A 48 9.95 1.74 10.05
N ASP A 49 11.00 1.07 10.49
CA ASP A 49 12.02 1.71 11.31
C ASP A 49 12.88 2.70 10.50
N ASP A 50 13.82 3.36 11.20
CA ASP A 50 14.76 4.33 10.64
C ASP A 50 15.71 3.74 9.58
N LYS A 51 15.78 2.40 9.49
CA LYS A 51 16.58 1.64 8.52
C LYS A 51 15.74 1.01 7.42
N GLY A 52 14.46 1.38 7.33
CA GLY A 52 13.55 0.90 6.31
C GLY A 52 13.11 -0.56 6.48
N ASN A 53 13.31 -1.16 7.66
CA ASN A 53 12.75 -2.49 7.95
C ASN A 53 11.27 -2.34 8.30
N HIS A 54 10.43 -3.17 7.68
CA HIS A 54 9.01 -3.23 8.01
C HIS A 54 8.81 -3.64 9.47
N SER A 55 7.91 -2.94 10.16
CA SER A 55 7.64 -3.11 11.59
C SER A 55 6.16 -3.38 11.89
N GLU A 56 5.24 -2.77 11.14
CA GLU A 56 3.80 -2.91 11.36
C GLU A 56 3.02 -2.74 10.04
N THR A 57 1.94 -3.50 9.91
CA THR A 57 0.93 -3.31 8.86
C THR A 57 -0.43 -3.11 9.51
N LYS A 58 -0.99 -1.92 9.33
CA LYS A 58 -2.38 -1.63 9.64
C LYS A 58 -3.20 -1.72 8.38
N HIS A 59 -4.42 -2.20 8.49
CA HIS A 59 -5.31 -2.31 7.34
C HIS A 59 -6.78 -2.21 7.76
N TRP A 60 -7.62 -1.85 6.81
CA TRP A 60 -9.07 -1.99 6.91
C TRP A 60 -9.63 -2.55 5.60
N PHE A 61 -10.45 -3.60 5.74
CA PHE A 61 -11.29 -4.12 4.66
C PHE A 61 -12.58 -3.29 4.60
N ALA A 62 -12.69 -2.44 3.57
CA ALA A 62 -13.80 -1.51 3.42
C ALA A 62 -15.06 -2.15 2.80
N GLY A 63 -14.98 -3.42 2.39
CA GLY A 63 -16.06 -4.15 1.74
C GLY A 63 -15.78 -4.38 0.25
N THR A 64 -16.80 -4.80 -0.49
CA THR A 64 -16.71 -4.92 -1.95
C THR A 64 -16.98 -3.58 -2.63
N VAL A 65 -16.65 -3.45 -3.91
CA VAL A 65 -16.83 -2.19 -4.69
C VAL A 65 -18.23 -1.56 -4.60
N GLY A 66 -19.28 -2.35 -4.34
CA GLY A 66 -20.66 -1.83 -4.19
C GLY A 66 -21.03 -1.37 -2.78
N VAL A 67 -20.15 -1.60 -1.80
CA VAL A 67 -20.36 -1.28 -0.37
C VAL A 67 -19.31 -0.30 0.14
N ALA A 68 -18.07 -0.44 -0.35
CA ALA A 68 -16.95 0.40 0.04
C ALA A 68 -17.23 1.86 -0.29
N ASP A 69 -16.79 2.72 0.62
CA ASP A 69 -16.97 4.16 0.56
C ASP A 69 -15.59 4.80 0.60
N GLN A 70 -15.21 5.44 -0.50
CA GLN A 70 -13.88 6.01 -0.68
C GLN A 70 -13.58 7.10 0.35
N GLU A 71 -14.56 7.94 0.69
CA GLU A 71 -14.36 9.01 1.69
C GLU A 71 -14.06 8.41 3.07
N LYS A 72 -14.72 7.30 3.42
CA LYS A 72 -14.43 6.59 4.67
C LYS A 72 -13.07 5.92 4.67
N MET A 73 -12.61 5.41 3.53
CA MET A 73 -11.28 4.81 3.40
C MET A 73 -10.19 5.85 3.59
N ILE A 74 -10.34 7.01 2.95
CA ILE A 74 -9.45 8.16 3.12
C ILE A 74 -9.44 8.61 4.58
N ALA A 75 -10.62 8.81 5.17
CA ALA A 75 -10.73 9.24 6.56
C ALA A 75 -10.07 8.26 7.53
N TRP A 76 -10.27 6.95 7.33
CA TRP A 76 -9.60 5.93 8.14
C TRP A 76 -8.08 6.02 8.03
N LEU A 77 -7.54 6.23 6.82
CA LEU A 77 -6.10 6.34 6.61
C LEU A 77 -5.52 7.59 7.29
N GLN A 78 -6.20 8.72 7.14
CA GLN A 78 -5.83 9.98 7.78
C GLN A 78 -5.85 9.84 9.30
N ASP A 79 -6.91 9.25 9.87
CA ASP A 79 -7.00 8.96 11.32
C ASP A 79 -5.84 8.07 11.80
N GLU A 80 -5.44 7.06 11.03
CA GLU A 80 -4.29 6.21 11.38
C GLU A 80 -2.94 6.91 11.29
N ILE A 81 -2.79 7.85 10.35
CA ILE A 81 -1.59 8.69 10.20
C ILE A 81 -1.52 9.72 11.34
N GLU A 82 -2.63 10.35 11.72
CA GLU A 82 -2.70 11.29 12.84
C GLU A 82 -2.27 10.63 14.16
N LYS A 83 -2.59 9.35 14.34
CA LYS A 83 -2.14 8.55 15.51
C LYS A 83 -0.63 8.34 15.56
N LEU A 84 0.10 8.55 14.46
CA LEU A 84 1.56 8.50 14.45
C LEU A 84 2.19 9.75 15.09
N GLY A 85 1.40 10.80 15.32
CA GLY A 85 1.87 12.10 15.79
C GLY A 85 2.21 13.03 14.63
N ASN A 86 3.20 13.90 14.82
CA ASN A 86 3.67 14.78 13.76
C ASN A 86 4.36 13.96 12.66
N VAL A 87 3.97 14.23 11.42
CA VAL A 87 4.53 13.61 10.22
C VAL A 87 4.97 14.66 9.22
N THR A 88 6.03 14.34 8.47
CA THR A 88 6.46 15.10 7.29
C THR A 88 6.33 14.20 6.07
N TYR A 89 5.50 14.62 5.12
CA TYR A 89 5.39 13.95 3.82
C TYR A 89 6.67 14.19 3.00
N THR A 90 7.37 13.11 2.67
CA THR A 90 8.69 13.13 2.01
C THR A 90 9.02 11.74 1.52
N ASP A 91 10.05 11.62 0.68
CA ASP A 91 10.52 10.32 0.19
C ASP A 91 11.03 9.44 1.33
N ILE A 92 10.82 8.14 1.16
CA ILE A 92 11.22 7.10 2.11
C ILE A 92 12.18 6.12 1.45
N GLU A 93 13.03 5.50 2.27
CA GLU A 93 13.92 4.42 1.86
C GLU A 93 13.57 3.17 2.67
N VAL A 94 12.99 2.17 2.00
CA VAL A 94 12.49 0.95 2.63
C VAL A 94 13.01 -0.29 1.92
N LYS A 95 13.18 -1.37 2.67
CA LYS A 95 13.52 -2.67 2.10
C LYS A 95 12.27 -3.35 1.55
N PRO A 96 12.40 -4.26 0.56
CA PRO A 96 11.32 -5.17 0.21
C PRO A 96 10.75 -5.85 1.45
N PHE A 97 9.43 -5.94 1.52
CA PHE A 97 8.71 -6.45 2.67
C PHE A 97 7.38 -7.07 2.23
N GLN A 98 6.83 -7.92 3.07
CA GLN A 98 5.52 -8.50 2.84
C GLN A 98 4.75 -8.66 4.14
N SER A 99 3.44 -8.55 4.05
CA SER A 99 2.48 -8.88 5.10
C SER A 99 1.33 -9.69 4.51
N THR A 100 0.76 -10.58 5.30
CA THR A 100 -0.44 -11.33 4.91
C THR A 100 -1.66 -10.68 5.56
N VAL A 101 -2.58 -10.20 4.72
CA VAL A 101 -3.86 -9.60 5.12
C VAL A 101 -4.97 -10.42 4.48
N ASP A 102 -5.89 -10.97 5.29
CA ASP A 102 -7.00 -11.81 4.83
C ASP A 102 -6.59 -12.94 3.87
N GLY A 103 -5.40 -13.52 4.10
CA GLY A 103 -4.83 -14.60 3.29
C GLY A 103 -4.20 -14.16 1.97
N VAL A 104 -4.03 -12.85 1.76
CA VAL A 104 -3.46 -12.24 0.55
C VAL A 104 -2.16 -11.54 0.90
N VAL A 105 -1.19 -11.55 -0.02
CA VAL A 105 0.11 -10.90 0.15
C VAL A 105 0.01 -9.41 -0.22
N PHE A 106 0.51 -8.57 0.68
CA PHE A 106 0.57 -7.12 0.57
C PHE A 106 2.01 -6.66 0.83
N GLY A 107 2.47 -5.64 0.13
CA GLY A 107 3.80 -5.04 0.34
C GLY A 107 4.63 -4.92 -0.93
N LEU A 108 5.89 -4.53 -0.78
CA LEU A 108 6.86 -4.46 -1.87
C LEU A 108 7.60 -5.80 -1.99
N VAL A 109 7.19 -6.62 -2.94
CA VAL A 109 7.61 -8.02 -3.08
C VAL A 109 8.53 -8.17 -4.28
N SER A 110 9.65 -8.89 -4.11
CA SER A 110 10.53 -9.24 -5.21
C SER A 110 9.85 -10.22 -6.17
N ASN A 111 9.87 -9.90 -7.45
CA ASN A 111 9.48 -10.74 -8.57
C ASN A 111 10.74 -11.11 -9.37
N GLU A 112 11.35 -12.25 -9.02
CA GLU A 112 12.60 -12.72 -9.62
C GLU A 112 12.46 -13.05 -11.11
N GLU A 113 11.29 -13.50 -11.56
CA GLU A 113 11.02 -13.82 -12.96
C GLU A 113 11.11 -12.56 -13.83
N HIS A 114 10.52 -11.48 -13.34
CA HIS A 114 10.49 -10.19 -14.03
C HIS A 114 11.63 -9.24 -13.61
N LYS A 115 12.51 -9.69 -12.70
CA LYS A 115 13.59 -8.89 -12.09
C LYS A 115 13.08 -7.52 -11.60
N ALA A 116 11.98 -7.57 -10.88
CA ALA A 116 11.26 -6.39 -10.43
C ALA A 116 10.94 -6.46 -8.94
N VAL A 117 10.65 -5.32 -8.32
CA VAL A 117 9.95 -5.27 -7.02
C VAL A 117 8.58 -4.66 -7.26
N GLU A 118 7.53 -5.37 -6.86
CA GLU A 118 6.14 -4.99 -7.15
C GLU A 118 5.36 -4.70 -5.87
N LEU A 119 4.55 -3.65 -5.91
CA LEU A 119 3.57 -3.37 -4.86
C LEU A 119 2.36 -4.30 -5.01
N GLN A 120 2.37 -5.37 -4.24
CA GLN A 120 1.29 -6.35 -4.16
C GLN A 120 0.11 -5.79 -3.34
N PRO A 121 -1.14 -6.17 -3.64
CA PRO A 121 -1.55 -7.32 -4.47
C PRO A 121 -1.84 -7.04 -5.96
N ASN A 122 -1.82 -5.79 -6.40
CA ASN A 122 -2.29 -5.40 -7.74
C ASN A 122 -1.17 -4.94 -8.68
N SER A 123 0.08 -4.94 -8.22
CA SER A 123 1.28 -4.52 -8.97
C SER A 123 1.11 -3.15 -9.61
N THR A 124 0.37 -2.23 -8.96
CA THR A 124 0.18 -0.86 -9.48
C THR A 124 1.48 -0.08 -9.55
N ILE A 125 2.46 -0.45 -8.71
CA ILE A 125 3.82 0.09 -8.72
C ILE A 125 4.77 -1.08 -8.92
N ALA A 126 5.72 -0.94 -9.84
CA ALA A 126 6.78 -1.91 -10.08
C ALA A 126 8.09 -1.18 -10.37
N PHE A 127 9.17 -1.66 -9.77
CA PHE A 127 10.52 -1.13 -9.91
C PHE A 127 11.39 -2.15 -10.63
N TYR A 128 12.09 -1.74 -11.69
CA TYR A 128 12.94 -2.61 -12.51
C TYR A 128 14.38 -2.12 -12.47
N GLU A 129 15.35 -3.04 -12.54
CA GLU A 129 16.75 -2.65 -12.73
C GLU A 129 17.01 -2.13 -14.16
N PRO A 130 17.89 -1.12 -14.32
CA PRO A 130 18.58 -0.37 -13.28
C PRO A 130 17.63 0.66 -12.63
N TRP A 131 17.46 0.59 -11.31
CA TRP A 131 16.65 1.57 -10.58
C TRP A 131 17.58 2.63 -9.98
N ASP A 132 17.27 3.90 -10.23
CA ASP A 132 18.02 5.07 -9.73
C ASP A 132 17.47 5.61 -8.40
N GLY A 133 16.45 4.97 -7.83
CA GLY A 133 15.79 5.43 -6.61
C GLY A 133 14.56 6.29 -6.85
N GLU A 134 14.32 6.74 -8.09
CA GLU A 134 13.21 7.64 -8.40
C GLU A 134 11.97 6.85 -8.89
N TYR A 135 10.79 7.37 -8.53
CA TYR A 135 9.52 6.99 -9.15
C TYR A 135 8.85 8.27 -9.63
N TYR A 136 8.67 8.39 -10.94
CA TYR A 136 7.91 9.50 -11.52
C TYR A 136 6.42 9.18 -11.42
N THR A 137 5.70 9.99 -10.64
CA THR A 137 4.23 10.01 -10.62
C THR A 137 3.69 10.75 -11.84
#